data_AF-A0A0S4LK53-F1
#
_entry.id   AF-A0A0S4LK53-F1
#
_cell.length_a   1.000
_cell.length_b   1.000
_cell.length_c   1.000
_cell.angle_alpha   90.00
_cell.angle_beta   90.00
_cell.angle_gamma   90.00
#
_symmetry.space_group_name_H-M   'P 1'
#
loop_
_entity.id
_entity.type
_entity.pdbx_description
1 polymer ?
#
loop_
_entity_poly.entity_id
_entity_poly.type
_entity_poly.pdbx_seq_one_letter_code
_entity_poly.pdbx_strand_id
1 'polypeptide(L)'
;MTSVVVWPNYEVPGHPAVWVTSDSRISRAEGEPLIEDGAKLFGLPVVCRGVGEDKFFSDIYFAHSFGYCFAGSTLMGQNAYLAIAPLLTTLISTERYIPSMDDVATFVFKFLCRTFDAFKVRVAAGALFEASLFGWCHVRRSLQIWHFHPNDSSGTWEMTRSNVRQLQRSRRALALRCYGRGQRLTKGTAPCCPAANRRQFLSLDRRRRAASNSK
;
A
#
# COMPACT_ATOMS: atom_id res chain seq x y z
N MET A 1 11.96 11.32 5.84
CA MET A 1 10.97 10.44 6.50
C MET A 1 9.76 10.36 5.60
N THR A 2 9.23 9.16 5.34
CA THR A 2 8.06 8.96 4.49
C THR A 2 6.89 8.47 5.34
N SER A 3 5.70 9.01 5.10
CA SER A 3 4.48 8.62 5.81
C SER A 3 3.37 8.31 4.82
N VAL A 4 2.83 7.10 4.89
CA VAL A 4 1.64 6.71 4.14
C VAL A 4 0.60 6.16 5.11
N VAL A 5 -0.65 6.55 4.93
CA VAL A 5 -1.76 6.04 5.73
C VAL A 5 -2.84 5.48 4.81
N VAL A 6 -3.28 4.26 5.09
CA VAL A 6 -4.31 3.54 4.33
C VAL A 6 -5.40 3.09 5.29
N TRP A 7 -6.67 3.36 4.98
CA TRP A 7 -7.80 2.95 5.81
C TRP A 7 -9.07 2.69 4.98
N PRO A 8 -9.91 1.74 5.40
CA PRO A 8 -11.21 1.56 4.77
C PRO A 8 -12.14 2.71 5.18
N ASN A 9 -12.93 3.18 4.22
CA ASN A 9 -14.00 4.15 4.40
C ASN A 9 -15.36 3.50 4.09
N TYR A 10 -16.31 3.67 5.01
CA TYR A 10 -17.68 3.19 4.90
C TYR A 10 -18.71 4.31 5.10
N GLU A 11 -18.29 5.58 4.96
CA GLU A 11 -19.17 6.74 5.13
C GLU A 11 -20.33 6.77 4.12
N VAL A 12 -20.14 6.22 2.91
CA VAL A 12 -21.17 6.14 1.88
C VAL A 12 -21.78 4.74 1.88
N PRO A 13 -23.06 4.57 2.29
CA PRO A 13 -23.73 3.27 2.26
C PRO A 13 -23.74 2.66 0.85
N GLY A 14 -23.46 1.37 0.74
CA GLY A 14 -23.39 0.67 -0.55
C GLY A 14 -22.12 0.93 -1.38
N HIS A 15 -21.30 1.92 -0.99
CA HIS A 15 -20.09 2.30 -1.72
C HIS A 15 -18.85 2.30 -0.80
N PRO A 16 -18.44 1.11 -0.30
CA PRO A 16 -17.22 1.00 0.49
C PRO A 16 -16.00 1.39 -0.34
N ALA A 17 -15.10 2.20 0.23
CA ALA A 17 -13.89 2.66 -0.43
C ALA A 17 -12.65 2.43 0.44
N VAL A 18 -11.45 2.44 -0.15
CA VAL A 18 -10.21 2.61 0.62
C VAL A 18 -9.75 4.05 0.42
N TRP A 19 -9.49 4.75 1.52
CA TRP A 19 -8.84 6.05 1.51
C TRP A 19 -7.36 5.89 1.79
N VAL A 20 -6.57 6.73 1.12
CA VAL A 20 -5.12 6.71 1.22
C VAL A 20 -4.59 8.14 1.15
N THR A 21 -3.55 8.41 1.94
CA THR A 21 -2.79 9.65 1.86
C THR A 21 -1.31 9.37 2.05
N SER A 22 -0.47 10.17 1.41
CA SER A 22 0.99 10.10 1.48
C SER A 22 1.56 11.50 1.47
N ASP A 23 2.71 11.66 2.12
CA ASP A 23 3.57 12.81 1.85
C ASP A 23 4.24 12.67 0.47
N SER A 24 4.75 13.77 -0.09
CA SER A 24 5.43 13.79 -1.39
C SER A 24 6.95 13.95 -1.30
N ARG A 25 7.47 14.48 -0.19
CA ARG A 25 8.91 14.69 0.02
C ARG A 25 9.73 13.40 -0.10
N ILE A 26 10.80 13.45 -0.87
CA ILE A 26 11.87 12.44 -0.87
C ILE A 26 13.11 13.09 -0.28
N SER A 27 13.75 12.39 0.66
CA SER A 27 14.94 12.87 1.35
C SER A 27 16.13 11.96 1.12
N ARG A 28 17.34 12.51 1.25
CA ARG A 28 18.56 11.72 1.41
C ARG A 28 18.56 10.96 2.75
N ALA A 29 19.54 10.09 2.95
CA ALA A 29 19.65 9.29 4.18
C ALA A 29 19.80 10.19 5.43
N GLU A 30 20.41 11.36 5.27
CA GLU A 30 20.66 12.39 6.27
C GLU A 30 19.41 13.25 6.56
N GLY A 31 18.32 13.04 5.81
CA GLY A 31 17.04 13.75 6.00
C GLY A 31 16.90 15.02 5.16
N GLU A 32 17.97 15.48 4.51
CA GLU A 32 17.93 16.62 3.58
C GLU A 32 16.93 16.36 2.43
N PRO A 33 16.06 17.32 2.09
CA PRO A 33 15.12 17.16 0.99
C PRO A 33 15.88 17.06 -0.34
N LEU A 34 15.55 16.05 -1.13
CA LEU A 34 16.05 15.88 -2.49
C LEU A 34 15.05 16.41 -3.52
N ILE A 35 13.78 16.10 -3.32
CA ILE A 35 12.65 16.60 -4.13
C ILE A 35 11.40 16.64 -3.24
N GLU A 36 10.56 17.65 -3.44
CA GLU A 36 9.33 17.82 -2.65
C GLU A 36 8.11 17.13 -3.27
N ASP A 37 8.15 16.81 -4.56
CA ASP A 37 7.00 16.32 -5.35
C ASP A 37 7.17 14.87 -5.84
N GLY A 38 7.62 13.99 -4.95
CA GLY A 38 7.78 12.56 -5.22
C GLY A 38 6.48 11.77 -5.09
N ALA A 39 6.06 11.10 -6.16
CA ALA A 39 4.91 10.18 -6.11
C ALA A 39 5.24 8.91 -5.31
N LYS A 40 4.32 8.53 -4.42
CA LYS A 40 4.40 7.31 -3.59
C LYS A 40 3.10 6.50 -3.55
N LEU A 41 2.08 6.97 -4.28
CA LEU A 41 0.76 6.36 -4.44
C LEU A 41 0.53 6.11 -5.92
N PHE A 42 0.21 4.88 -6.28
CA PHE A 42 0.06 4.46 -7.68
C PHE A 42 -1.16 3.55 -7.83
N GLY A 43 -1.76 3.58 -9.02
CA GLY A 43 -2.71 2.55 -9.45
C GLY A 43 -1.95 1.38 -10.06
N LEU A 44 -2.17 0.18 -9.53
CA LEU A 44 -1.60 -1.07 -10.02
C LEU A 44 -2.64 -1.80 -10.88
N PRO A 45 -2.57 -1.67 -12.22
CA PRO A 45 -3.53 -2.31 -13.10
C PRO A 45 -3.35 -3.83 -13.12
N VAL A 46 -4.47 -4.55 -13.18
CA VAL A 46 -4.55 -6.00 -13.34
C VAL A 46 -5.47 -6.27 -14.53
N VAL A 47 -4.91 -6.83 -15.59
CA VAL A 47 -5.62 -7.08 -16.84
C VAL A 47 -5.43 -8.54 -17.24
N CYS A 48 -6.53 -9.28 -17.31
CA CYS A 48 -6.56 -10.68 -17.71
C CYS A 48 -7.15 -10.81 -19.11
N ARG A 49 -6.44 -11.54 -19.96
CA ARG A 49 -6.83 -11.85 -21.34
C ARG A 49 -7.10 -13.34 -21.53
N GLY A 50 -8.12 -13.64 -22.31
CA GLY A 50 -8.50 -14.98 -22.74
C GLY A 50 -8.34 -15.12 -24.25
N VAL A 51 -8.60 -16.32 -24.77
CA VAL A 51 -8.54 -16.62 -26.20
C VAL A 51 -9.70 -15.92 -26.91
N GLY A 52 -9.38 -15.02 -27.84
CA GLY A 52 -10.34 -14.32 -28.69
C GLY A 52 -10.71 -15.09 -29.96
N GLU A 53 -11.50 -14.44 -30.82
CA GLU A 53 -11.92 -15.01 -32.11
C GLU A 53 -10.73 -15.31 -33.04
N ASP A 54 -9.67 -14.48 -32.93
CA ASP A 54 -8.39 -14.61 -33.64
C ASP A 54 -7.51 -15.78 -33.16
N LYS A 55 -7.97 -16.54 -32.17
CA LYS A 55 -7.21 -17.63 -31.50
C LYS A 55 -5.96 -17.14 -30.75
N PHE A 56 -5.81 -15.83 -30.52
CA PHE A 56 -4.78 -15.25 -29.66
C PHE A 56 -5.39 -14.77 -28.34
N PHE A 57 -4.53 -14.41 -27.38
CA PHE A 57 -4.95 -13.86 -26.08
C PHE A 57 -5.36 -12.38 -26.18
N SER A 58 -6.35 -12.08 -27.01
CA SER A 58 -6.82 -10.73 -27.35
C SER A 58 -8.05 -10.29 -26.54
N ASP A 59 -8.88 -11.22 -26.06
CA ASP A 59 -10.12 -10.92 -25.34
C ASP A 59 -9.85 -10.51 -23.88
N ILE A 60 -10.00 -9.21 -23.56
CA ILE A 60 -9.90 -8.71 -22.19
C ILE A 60 -11.20 -9.00 -21.44
N TYR A 61 -11.25 -10.11 -20.69
CA TYR A 61 -12.43 -10.48 -19.91
C TYR A 61 -12.42 -9.91 -18.48
N PHE A 62 -11.29 -9.38 -17.99
CA PHE A 62 -11.21 -8.73 -16.68
C PHE A 62 -10.16 -7.63 -16.68
N ALA A 63 -10.55 -6.44 -16.22
CA ALA A 63 -9.67 -5.31 -16.00
C ALA A 63 -10.05 -4.62 -14.68
N HIS A 64 -9.06 -4.46 -13.80
CA HIS A 64 -9.24 -3.79 -12.51
C HIS A 64 -7.96 -3.06 -12.11
N SER A 65 -8.03 -2.20 -11.10
CA SER A 65 -6.86 -1.52 -10.54
C SER A 65 -6.90 -1.55 -9.02
N PHE A 66 -5.80 -1.98 -8.42
CA PHE A 66 -5.56 -1.89 -6.98
C PHE A 66 -4.72 -0.66 -6.68
N GLY A 67 -4.81 -0.10 -5.49
CA GLY A 67 -3.85 0.89 -5.02
C GLY A 67 -2.56 0.23 -4.57
N TYR A 68 -1.43 0.82 -4.93
CA TYR A 68 -0.09 0.47 -4.45
C TYR A 68 0.55 1.70 -3.83
N CYS A 69 1.17 1.54 -2.67
CA CYS A 69 1.94 2.60 -2.04
C CYS A 69 3.16 2.06 -1.31
N PHE A 70 4.11 2.94 -0.99
CA PHE A 70 5.30 2.55 -0.26
C PHE A 70 5.82 3.65 0.68
N ALA A 71 6.59 3.24 1.68
CA ALA A 71 7.36 4.11 2.56
C ALA A 71 8.79 3.61 2.73
N GLY A 72 9.78 4.50 2.83
CA GLY A 72 11.20 4.13 2.96
C GLY A 72 11.97 4.32 1.66
N SER A 73 12.79 3.33 1.29
CA SER A 73 13.66 3.40 0.10
C SER A 73 12.86 3.67 -1.17
N THR A 74 12.97 4.90 -1.69
CA THR A 74 12.25 5.35 -2.89
C THR A 74 12.65 4.54 -4.11
N LEU A 75 13.95 4.23 -4.24
CA LEU A 75 14.47 3.41 -5.32
C LEU A 75 13.81 2.02 -5.33
N MET A 76 13.67 1.38 -4.17
CA MET A 76 12.99 0.09 -4.06
C MET A 76 11.50 0.18 -4.38
N GLY A 77 10.80 1.12 -3.76
CA GLY A 77 9.35 1.28 -3.93
C GLY A 77 8.96 1.57 -5.38
N GLN A 78 9.66 2.50 -6.04
CA GLN A 78 9.39 2.85 -7.43
C GLN A 78 9.79 1.73 -8.40
N ASN A 79 10.98 1.13 -8.25
CA ASN A 79 11.39 0.03 -9.12
C ASN A 79 10.49 -1.20 -8.97
N ALA A 80 10.03 -1.50 -7.75
CA ALA A 80 9.07 -2.57 -7.54
C ALA A 80 7.76 -2.30 -8.28
N TYR A 81 7.20 -1.08 -8.18
CA TYR A 81 6.01 -0.70 -8.92
C TYR A 81 6.22 -0.82 -10.44
N LEU A 82 7.28 -0.22 -10.97
CA LEU A 82 7.59 -0.21 -12.40
C LEU A 82 7.80 -1.61 -12.98
N ALA A 83 8.32 -2.54 -12.18
CA ALA A 83 8.49 -3.93 -12.59
C ALA A 83 7.18 -4.74 -12.49
N ILE A 84 6.38 -4.55 -11.44
CA ILE A 84 5.17 -5.34 -11.20
C ILE A 84 4.03 -4.90 -12.13
N ALA A 85 3.84 -3.60 -12.34
CA ALA A 85 2.75 -3.06 -13.12
C ALA A 85 2.61 -3.69 -14.52
N PRO A 86 3.65 -3.74 -15.38
CA PRO A 86 3.54 -4.36 -16.69
C PRO A 86 3.20 -5.86 -16.59
N LEU A 87 3.79 -6.59 -15.64
CA LEU A 87 3.56 -8.03 -15.47
C LEU A 87 2.08 -8.35 -15.15
N LEU A 88 1.42 -7.50 -14.36
CA LEU A 88 -0.01 -7.66 -14.04
C LEU A 88 -0.94 -7.20 -15.17
N THR A 89 -0.44 -6.43 -16.14
CA THR A 89 -1.21 -6.05 -17.33
C THR A 89 -1.15 -7.07 -18.46
N THR A 90 -0.30 -8.09 -18.35
CA THR A 90 -0.10 -9.11 -19.39
C THR A 90 -0.55 -10.50 -18.94
N LEU A 91 -1.49 -10.59 -17.99
CA LEU A 91 -1.97 -11.89 -17.52
C LEU A 91 -2.81 -12.54 -18.62
N ILE A 92 -2.49 -13.79 -18.92
CA ILE A 92 -3.21 -14.62 -19.89
C ILE A 92 -3.72 -15.87 -19.20
N SER A 93 -4.88 -16.37 -19.63
CA SER A 93 -5.42 -17.64 -19.15
C SER A 93 -6.30 -18.29 -20.21
N THR A 94 -6.18 -19.61 -20.36
CA THR A 94 -7.08 -20.41 -21.21
C THR A 94 -8.46 -20.56 -20.59
N GLU A 95 -8.53 -20.53 -19.26
CA GLU A 95 -9.78 -20.53 -18.50
C GLU A 95 -10.05 -19.12 -17.98
N ARG A 96 -11.28 -18.62 -18.08
CA ARG A 96 -11.63 -17.28 -17.58
C ARG A 96 -11.51 -17.22 -16.05
N TYR A 97 -10.33 -16.83 -15.57
CA TYR A 97 -9.96 -16.79 -14.16
C TYR A 97 -9.75 -15.35 -13.70
N ILE A 98 -10.48 -14.94 -12.67
CA ILE A 98 -10.34 -13.62 -12.07
C ILE A 98 -9.44 -13.74 -10.83
N PRO A 99 -8.25 -13.12 -10.81
CA PRO A 99 -7.35 -13.21 -9.68
C PRO A 99 -7.95 -12.52 -8.46
N SER A 100 -7.94 -13.20 -7.32
CA SER A 100 -8.28 -12.54 -6.07
C SER A 100 -7.15 -11.58 -5.67
N MET A 101 -7.47 -10.58 -4.84
CA MET A 101 -6.44 -9.69 -4.32
C MET A 101 -5.36 -10.42 -3.48
N ASP A 102 -5.68 -11.59 -2.93
CA ASP A 102 -4.71 -12.44 -2.22
C ASP A 102 -3.71 -13.08 -3.18
N ASP A 103 -4.17 -13.49 -4.37
CA ASP A 103 -3.31 -14.03 -5.43
C ASP A 103 -2.33 -12.96 -5.92
N VAL A 104 -2.86 -11.74 -6.17
CA VAL A 104 -2.03 -10.59 -6.55
C VAL A 104 -1.07 -10.21 -5.43
N ALA A 105 -1.52 -10.16 -4.17
CA ALA A 105 -0.64 -9.90 -3.03
C ALA A 105 0.43 -10.98 -2.85
N THR A 106 0.13 -12.24 -3.15
CA THR A 106 1.08 -13.36 -3.12
C THR A 106 2.15 -13.21 -4.19
N PHE A 107 1.75 -12.84 -5.40
CA PHE A 107 2.68 -12.54 -6.49
C PHE A 107 3.60 -11.36 -6.14
N VAL A 108 3.01 -10.23 -5.71
CA VAL A 108 3.74 -9.04 -5.27
C VAL A 108 4.72 -9.40 -4.16
N PHE A 109 4.28 -10.12 -3.14
CA PHE A 109 5.13 -10.55 -2.03
C PHE A 109 6.35 -11.35 -2.50
N LYS A 110 6.15 -12.37 -3.34
CA LYS A 110 7.25 -13.19 -3.88
C LYS A 110 8.24 -12.35 -4.68
N PHE A 111 7.74 -11.40 -5.47
CA PHE A 111 8.58 -10.45 -6.21
C PHE A 111 9.39 -9.58 -5.23
N LEU A 112 8.73 -8.97 -4.25
CA LEU A 112 9.36 -8.11 -3.25
C LEU A 112 10.42 -8.85 -2.44
N CYS A 113 10.19 -10.12 -2.03
CA CYS A 113 11.20 -10.93 -1.37
C CYS A 113 12.48 -11.03 -2.21
N ARG A 114 12.35 -11.43 -3.48
CA ARG A 114 13.49 -11.59 -4.40
C ARG A 114 14.24 -10.28 -4.62
N THR A 115 13.53 -9.20 -4.89
CA THR A 115 14.16 -7.90 -5.14
C THR A 115 14.80 -7.33 -3.87
N PHE A 116 14.14 -7.48 -2.73
CA PHE A 116 14.66 -7.04 -1.44
C PHE A 116 15.93 -7.82 -1.06
N ASP A 117 15.93 -9.15 -1.23
CA ASP A 117 17.10 -9.99 -0.95
C ASP A 117 18.30 -9.64 -1.83
N ALA A 118 18.06 -9.38 -3.13
CA ALA A 118 19.11 -8.94 -4.04
C ALA A 118 19.66 -7.53 -3.69
N PHE A 119 18.78 -6.63 -3.26
CA PHE A 119 19.14 -5.24 -3.01
C PHE A 119 19.77 -5.02 -1.62
N LYS A 120 19.29 -5.73 -0.59
CA LYS A 120 19.79 -5.57 0.79
C LYS A 120 21.27 -5.92 0.95
N VAL A 121 21.79 -6.85 0.13
CA VAL A 121 23.23 -7.20 0.10
C VAL A 121 24.10 -6.01 -0.31
N ARG A 122 23.58 -5.10 -1.16
CA ARG A 122 24.35 -3.97 -1.71
C ARG A 122 24.26 -2.71 -0.86
N VAL A 123 23.07 -2.45 -0.28
CA VAL A 123 22.76 -1.15 0.33
C VAL A 123 22.41 -1.26 1.82
N ALA A 124 22.42 -2.47 2.38
CA ALA A 124 22.14 -2.77 3.78
C ALA A 124 20.85 -2.07 4.26
N ALA A 125 20.94 -1.21 5.27
CA ALA A 125 19.79 -0.51 5.82
C ALA A 125 19.11 0.46 4.82
N GLY A 126 19.82 0.90 3.77
CA GLY A 126 19.23 1.71 2.70
C GLY A 126 18.23 0.95 1.81
N ALA A 127 18.16 -0.38 1.97
CA ALA A 127 17.18 -1.23 1.31
C ALA A 127 15.83 -1.27 2.02
N LEU A 128 15.74 -0.80 3.27
CA LEU A 128 14.52 -0.89 4.06
C LEU A 128 13.40 -0.05 3.41
N PHE A 129 12.28 -0.71 3.15
CA PHE A 129 11.06 -0.10 2.67
C PHE A 129 9.88 -0.98 3.07
N GLU A 130 8.72 -0.36 3.18
CA GLU A 130 7.44 -1.02 3.34
C GLU A 130 6.55 -0.68 2.15
N ALA A 131 5.62 -1.56 1.82
CA ALA A 131 4.64 -1.32 0.80
C ALA A 131 3.25 -1.77 1.24
N SER A 132 2.22 -1.24 0.62
CA SER A 132 0.86 -1.75 0.79
C SER A 132 0.14 -1.86 -0.55
N LEU A 133 -0.60 -2.94 -0.69
CA LEU A 133 -1.55 -3.19 -1.78
C LEU A 133 -2.96 -3.12 -1.19
N PHE A 134 -3.84 -2.30 -1.74
CA PHE A 134 -5.17 -2.07 -1.19
C PHE A 134 -6.22 -1.90 -2.28
N GLY A 135 -7.48 -2.21 -1.97
CA GLY A 135 -8.58 -2.02 -2.92
C GLY A 135 -9.74 -2.99 -2.70
N TRP A 136 -10.62 -3.08 -3.69
CA TRP A 136 -11.79 -3.95 -3.66
C TRP A 136 -11.48 -5.30 -4.32
N CYS A 137 -11.64 -6.40 -3.57
CA CYS A 137 -11.48 -7.74 -4.13
C CYS A 137 -12.81 -8.26 -4.67
N HIS A 138 -12.93 -8.42 -5.99
CA HIS A 138 -14.16 -8.92 -6.65
C HIS A 138 -14.53 -10.35 -6.25
N VAL A 139 -13.53 -11.22 -6.07
CA VAL A 139 -13.74 -12.62 -5.66
C VAL A 139 -14.31 -12.71 -4.25
N ARG A 140 -13.76 -11.93 -3.31
CA ARG A 140 -14.18 -11.95 -1.88
C ARG A 140 -15.20 -10.85 -1.53
N ARG A 141 -15.67 -10.07 -2.51
CA ARG A 141 -16.60 -8.94 -2.36
C ARG A 141 -16.34 -8.07 -1.12
N SER A 142 -15.09 -7.68 -0.93
CA SER A 142 -14.67 -6.92 0.27
C SER A 142 -13.43 -6.07 -0.01
N LEU A 143 -13.32 -4.96 0.72
CA LEU A 143 -12.10 -4.18 0.79
C LEU A 143 -11.00 -5.01 1.47
N GLN A 144 -9.80 -5.00 0.91
CA GLN A 144 -8.62 -5.60 1.54
C GLN A 144 -7.45 -4.63 1.49
N ILE A 145 -6.59 -4.76 2.49
CA ILE A 145 -5.34 -4.02 2.61
C ILE A 145 -4.29 -5.05 3.03
N TRP A 146 -3.25 -5.17 2.21
CA TRP A 146 -2.09 -6.02 2.45
C TRP A 146 -0.90 -5.13 2.75
N HIS A 147 -0.14 -5.47 3.78
CA HIS A 147 1.05 -4.75 4.21
C HIS A 147 2.27 -5.65 4.03
N PHE A 148 3.28 -5.15 3.30
CA PHE A 148 4.57 -5.80 3.09
C PHE A 148 5.61 -5.02 3.88
N HIS A 149 6.34 -5.69 4.77
CA HIS A 149 7.31 -5.05 5.64
C HIS A 149 8.48 -5.97 5.96
N PRO A 150 9.69 -5.41 6.13
CA PRO A 150 10.84 -6.17 6.59
C PRO A 150 10.66 -6.50 8.07
N ASN A 151 10.91 -7.75 8.42
CA ASN A 151 10.98 -8.23 9.80
C ASN A 151 12.43 -8.61 10.10
N ASP A 152 12.90 -8.27 11.30
CA ASP A 152 14.23 -8.69 11.77
C ASP A 152 14.12 -10.07 12.39
N SER A 153 14.39 -11.10 11.60
CA SER A 153 14.51 -12.48 12.06
C SER A 153 15.99 -12.76 12.34
N SER A 154 16.35 -12.74 13.63
CA SER A 154 17.68 -13.16 14.10
C SER A 154 18.85 -12.39 13.49
N GLY A 155 18.70 -11.09 13.24
CA GLY A 155 19.73 -10.22 12.67
C GLY A 155 19.75 -10.18 11.13
N THR A 156 18.85 -10.90 10.48
CA THR A 156 18.64 -10.81 9.03
C THR A 156 17.26 -10.21 8.75
N TRP A 157 17.23 -9.21 7.88
CA TRP A 157 15.97 -8.64 7.42
C TRP A 157 15.33 -9.54 6.37
N GLU A 158 14.10 -9.95 6.63
CA GLU A 158 13.29 -10.76 5.71
C GLU A 158 11.97 -10.04 5.40
N MET A 159 11.54 -10.06 4.14
CA MET A 159 10.27 -9.47 3.77
C MET A 159 9.14 -10.37 4.29
N THR A 160 8.16 -9.76 4.96
CA THR A 160 6.96 -10.43 5.46
C THR A 160 5.72 -9.74 4.92
N ARG A 161 4.57 -10.44 4.99
CA ARG A 161 3.28 -9.88 4.60
C ARG A 161 2.23 -10.13 5.66
N SER A 162 1.32 -9.18 5.83
CA SER A 162 0.16 -9.33 6.70
C SER A 162 -1.09 -8.77 6.01
N ASN A 163 -2.25 -9.36 6.32
CA ASN A 163 -3.53 -8.85 5.88
C ASN A 163 -4.18 -8.05 7.01
N VAL A 164 -4.49 -6.79 6.74
CA VAL A 164 -5.02 -5.84 7.73
C VAL A 164 -6.51 -6.05 8.03
N ARG A 165 -7.14 -7.12 7.50
CA ARG A 165 -8.49 -7.58 7.87
C ARG A 165 -8.73 -7.66 9.38
N GLN A 166 -7.70 -7.92 10.19
CA GLN A 166 -7.82 -7.95 11.66
C GLN A 166 -8.04 -6.56 12.31
N LEU A 167 -7.73 -5.44 11.64
CA LEU A 167 -7.93 -4.10 12.20
C LEU A 167 -9.35 -3.54 11.98
N GLN A 168 -10.19 -4.21 11.15
CA GLN A 168 -11.56 -3.78 10.84
C GLN A 168 -12.51 -3.80 12.04
N ARG A 169 -12.30 -4.68 13.04
CA ARG A 169 -13.05 -4.62 14.31
C ARG A 169 -12.72 -3.39 15.15
N SER A 170 -11.63 -2.69 14.84
CA SER A 170 -11.07 -1.63 15.68
C SER A 170 -11.04 -0.23 15.03
N ARG A 171 -11.54 -0.05 13.79
CA ARG A 171 -11.47 1.25 13.05
C ARG A 171 -10.07 1.88 13.04
N ARG A 172 -9.01 1.06 12.95
CA ARG A 172 -7.62 1.53 12.99
C ARG A 172 -7.09 1.71 11.57
N ALA A 173 -6.41 2.83 11.33
CA ALA A 173 -5.69 3.08 10.09
C ALA A 173 -4.36 2.30 10.07
N LEU A 174 -3.94 1.82 8.90
CA LEU A 174 -2.59 1.33 8.69
C LEU A 174 -1.70 2.54 8.40
N ALA A 175 -0.68 2.75 9.22
CA ALA A 175 0.35 3.76 8.97
C ALA A 175 1.66 3.06 8.62
N LEU A 176 2.16 3.29 7.42
CA LEU A 176 3.51 2.88 7.01
C LEU A 176 4.47 3.96 7.47
N ARG A 177 5.46 3.59 8.29
CA ARG A 177 6.50 4.50 8.76
C ARG A 177 7.86 3.81 8.68
N CYS A 178 8.65 4.20 7.69
CA CYS A 178 10.04 3.77 7.61
C CYS A 178 10.94 4.87 8.19
N TYR A 179 11.67 4.53 9.26
CA TYR A 179 12.60 5.44 9.93
C TYR A 179 14.02 5.25 9.37
N GLY A 180 14.66 6.35 8.95
CA GLY A 180 16.08 6.37 8.62
C GLY A 180 16.95 6.16 9.86
N ARG A 181 18.21 5.69 9.68
CA ARG A 181 19.15 5.42 10.79
C ARG A 181 19.28 6.64 11.73
N GLY A 182 19.16 6.38 13.03
CA GLY A 182 19.39 7.34 14.11
C GLY A 182 18.48 7.13 15.33
N GLN A 183 17.29 6.56 15.15
CA GLN A 183 16.38 6.25 16.25
C GLN A 183 16.49 4.77 16.64
N ARG A 184 17.29 4.49 17.67
CA ARG A 184 17.23 3.21 18.40
C ARG A 184 15.80 3.07 18.92
N LEU A 185 15.02 2.15 18.36
CA LEU A 185 13.80 1.68 19.02
C LEU A 185 14.24 0.80 20.18
N THR A 186 14.36 1.38 21.37
CA THR A 186 14.30 0.60 22.61
C THR A 186 12.96 -0.11 22.61
N LYS A 187 12.97 -1.46 22.64
CA LYS A 187 11.79 -2.28 22.91
C LYS A 187 11.14 -1.77 24.20
N GLY A 188 10.06 -0.98 24.11
CA GLY A 188 9.35 -0.49 25.30
C GLY A 188 8.53 0.79 25.18
N THR A 189 8.75 1.64 24.17
CA THR A 189 7.97 2.89 24.04
C THR A 189 6.97 2.83 22.90
N ALA A 190 5.68 2.89 23.26
CA ALA A 190 4.61 3.18 22.32
C ALA A 190 4.95 4.45 21.52
N PRO A 191 4.74 4.47 20.19
CA PRO A 191 5.05 5.64 19.39
C PRO A 191 4.17 6.81 19.82
N CYS A 192 4.83 7.94 20.07
CA CYS A 192 4.24 9.25 20.25
C CYS A 192 3.44 9.63 18.99
N CYS A 193 2.18 9.24 18.92
CA CYS A 193 1.17 10.20 18.54
C CYS A 193 1.00 11.09 19.77
N PRO A 194 1.33 12.40 19.73
CA PRO A 194 0.63 13.30 20.62
C PRO A 194 -0.86 13.03 20.33
N ALA A 195 -1.67 12.87 21.37
CA ALA A 195 -3.11 12.79 21.24
C ALA A 195 -3.57 14.07 20.52
N ALA A 196 -3.56 14.05 19.18
CA ALA A 196 -4.07 15.11 18.35
C ALA A 196 -5.53 15.23 18.74
N ASN A 197 -5.82 16.38 19.34
CA ASN A 197 -7.05 16.73 20.01
C ASN A 197 -8.27 16.19 19.24
N ARG A 198 -8.87 15.10 19.75
CA ARG A 198 -10.15 14.53 19.26
C ARG A 198 -11.26 15.59 19.19
N ARG A 199 -11.09 16.72 19.90
CA ARG A 199 -11.99 17.88 19.91
C ARG A 199 -11.92 18.78 18.67
N GLN A 200 -10.81 18.83 17.92
CA GLN A 200 -10.74 19.71 16.74
C GLN A 200 -11.45 19.12 15.51
N PHE A 201 -11.36 17.80 15.28
CA PHE A 201 -12.06 17.16 14.16
C PHE A 201 -13.59 17.12 14.36
N LEU A 202 -14.07 16.97 15.61
CA LEU A 202 -15.50 17.08 15.94
C LEU A 202 -16.05 18.52 15.84
N SER A 203 -15.19 19.55 15.86
CA SER A 203 -15.62 20.95 15.74
C SER A 203 -15.91 21.38 14.30
N LEU A 204 -15.21 20.79 13.32
CA LEU A 204 -15.45 21.02 11.89
C LEU A 204 -16.74 20.33 11.43
N ASP A 205 -17.05 19.16 11.99
CA ASP A 205 -18.28 18.41 11.67
C ASP A 205 -19.54 19.07 12.28
N ARG A 206 -19.42 19.69 13.47
CA ARG A 206 -20.52 20.50 14.05
C ARG A 206 -20.81 21.79 13.27
N ARG A 207 -19.80 22.45 12.69
CA ARG A 207 -20.02 23.66 11.88
C ARG A 207 -20.69 23.36 10.53
N ARG A 208 -20.45 22.18 9.94
CA ARG A 208 -21.15 21.78 8.70
C ARG A 208 -22.62 21.41 8.92
N ARG A 209 -22.96 20.78 10.06
CA ARG A 209 -24.38 20.47 10.39
C ARG A 209 -25.20 21.69 10.79
N ALA A 210 -24.57 22.74 11.34
CA ALA A 210 -25.28 23.99 11.64
C ALA A 210 -25.65 24.79 10.37
N ALA A 211 -24.86 24.67 9.29
CA ALA A 211 -25.09 25.37 8.03
C ALA A 211 -26.13 24.68 7.11
N SER A 212 -26.49 23.42 7.36
CA SER A 212 -27.51 22.68 6.58
C SER A 212 -28.93 22.80 7.13
N ASN A 213 -29.12 23.38 8.32
CA ASN A 213 -30.43 23.54 8.97
C ASN A 213 -30.98 24.97 8.93
N SER A 214 -30.37 25.86 8.14
CA SER A 214 -30.78 27.26 7.98
C SER A 214 -31.26 27.58 6.56
N LYS A 215 -31.98 26.65 5.93
CA LYS A 215 -32.80 26.89 4.73
C LYS A 215 -34.12 26.16 4.87
#